data_AF-A0A7C3BYU9-F1
#
_entry.id   AF-A0A7C3BYU9-F1
#
_cell.length_a   1.000
_cell.length_b   1.000
_cell.length_c   1.000
_cell.angle_alpha   90.00
_cell.angle_beta   90.00
_cell.angle_gamma   90.00
#
_symmetry.space_group_name_H-M   'P 1'
#
loop_
_entity.id
_entity.type
_entity.pdbx_description
1 polymer ?
#
loop_
_entity_poly.entity_id
_entity_poly.type
_entity_poly.pdbx_seq_one_letter_code
_entity_poly.pdbx_strand_id
1 'polypeptide(L)' 'MKIAVIEGEREVLRRLAEGQPHPYRLLAGSEGHLLLVEGVEEATLRSLAGHAPRVFVLEEEGCGKRSSSSP' A
#
# COMPACT_ATOMS: atom_id res chain seq x y z
N MET A 1 11.07 0.90 -5.44
CA MET A 1 10.54 0.52 -4.10
C MET A 1 9.50 -0.58 -4.27
N LYS A 2 9.37 -1.56 -3.36
CA LYS A 2 8.33 -2.60 -3.50
C LYS A 2 7.01 -2.12 -2.89
N ILE A 3 5.90 -2.44 -3.54
CA ILE A 3 4.54 -2.15 -3.09
C ILE A 3 3.76 -3.46 -3.06
N ALA A 4 3.11 -3.76 -1.93
CA ALA A 4 2.13 -4.84 -1.86
C ALA A 4 0.73 -4.25 -1.99
N VAL A 5 -0.09 -4.86 -2.86
CA VAL A 5 -1.50 -4.51 -3.04
C VAL A 5 -2.35 -5.70 -2.62
N ILE A 6 -3.31 -5.46 -1.72
CA ILE A 6 -4.21 -6.48 -1.20
C ILE A 6 -5.64 -5.99 -1.39
N GLU A 7 -6.49 -6.86 -1.91
CA GLU A 7 -7.92 -6.62 -2.04
C GLU A 7 -8.69 -7.38 -0.96
N GLY A 8 -9.77 -6.79 -0.47
CA GLY A 8 -10.65 -7.47 0.47
C GLY A 8 -11.64 -6.57 1.19
N GLU A 9 -12.26 -7.13 2.20
CA GLU A 9 -13.20 -6.45 3.08
C GLU A 9 -12.52 -5.29 3.84
N ARG A 10 -13.17 -4.13 3.90
CA ARG A 10 -12.62 -2.91 4.50
C ARG A 10 -12.09 -3.12 5.92
N GLU A 11 -12.84 -3.82 6.77
CA GLU A 11 -12.44 -4.02 8.17
C GLU A 11 -11.22 -4.94 8.30
N VAL A 12 -11.13 -5.96 7.43
CA VAL A 12 -9.97 -6.86 7.38
C VAL A 12 -8.74 -6.08 6.94
N LEU A 13 -8.85 -5.29 5.87
CA LEU A 13 -7.76 -4.46 5.36
C LEU A 13 -7.32 -3.40 6.38
N ARG A 14 -8.26 -2.80 7.11
CA ARG A 14 -7.95 -1.84 8.18
C ARG A 14 -7.12 -2.48 9.28
N ARG A 15 -7.53 -3.65 9.80
CA ARG A 15 -6.79 -4.36 10.85
C ARG A 15 -5.40 -4.78 10.38
N LEU A 16 -5.29 -5.23 9.13
CA LEU A 16 -4.01 -5.51 8.47
C LEU A 16 -3.11 -4.28 8.48
N ALA A 17 -3.64 -3.13 8.07
CA ALA A 17 -2.90 -1.89 8.00
C ALA A 17 -2.41 -1.40 9.37
N GLU A 18 -3.25 -1.51 10.41
CA GLU A 18 -2.89 -1.17 11.79
C GLU A 18 -1.73 -2.04 12.33
N GLY A 19 -1.56 -3.25 11.79
CA GLY A 19 -0.48 -4.17 12.17
C GLY A 19 0.81 -4.02 11.38
N GLN A 20 0.88 -3.15 10.37
CA GLN A 20 2.08 -3.00 9.53
C GLN A 20 2.99 -1.87 10.00
N PRO A 21 4.32 -2.08 10.08
CA PRO A 21 5.28 -1.03 10.43
C PRO A 21 5.59 -0.09 9.26
N HIS A 22 5.00 -0.33 8.08
CA HIS A 22 5.27 0.37 6.83
C HIS A 22 4.18 1.40 6.50
N PRO A 23 4.50 2.46 5.75
CA PRO A 23 3.49 3.36 5.21
C PRO A 23 2.45 2.57 4.40
N TYR A 24 1.18 2.94 4.55
CA TYR A 24 0.09 2.30 3.83
C TYR A 24 -0.96 3.30 3.37
N ARG A 25 -1.72 2.91 2.35
CA ARG A 25 -2.91 3.63 1.88
C ARG A 25 -4.07 2.65 1.72
N LEU A 26 -5.19 2.95 2.37
CA LEU A 26 -6.44 2.23 2.17
C LEU A 26 -7.28 3.00 1.14
N LEU A 27 -7.54 2.37 0.01
CA LEU A 27 -8.33 2.92 -1.09
C LEU A 27 -9.72 2.29 -1.08
N ALA A 28 -10.74 3.12 -1.30
CA ALA A 28 -12.09 2.68 -1.61
C ALA A 28 -12.35 2.92 -3.10
N GLY A 29 -12.77 1.88 -3.81
CA GLY A 29 -13.20 1.94 -5.20
C GLY A 29 -14.65 1.49 -5.32
N SER A 30 -15.20 1.63 -6.53
CA SER A 30 -16.57 1.22 -6.86
C SER A 30 -16.82 -0.28 -6.64
N GLU A 31 -15.78 -1.09 -6.83
CA GLU A 31 -15.82 -2.56 -6.81
C GLU A 31 -15.33 -3.16 -5.49
N GLY A 32 -14.81 -2.35 -4.56
CA GLY A 32 -14.24 -2.86 -3.32
C GLY A 32 -13.17 -1.96 -2.70
N HIS A 33 -12.38 -2.54 -1.78
CA HIS A 33 -11.32 -1.83 -1.08
C HIS A 33 -9.96 -2.46 -1.39
N LEU A 34 -8.94 -1.61 -1.45
CA LEU A 34 -7.55 -2.01 -1.66
C LEU A 34 -6.67 -1.44 -0.55
N LEU A 35 -5.72 -2.24 -0.08
CA LEU A 35 -4.65 -1.81 0.79
C LEU A 35 -3.34 -1.82 0.01
N LEU A 36 -2.72 -0.65 -0.11
CA LEU A 36 -1.36 -0.49 -0.63
C LEU A 36 -0.42 -0.38 0.56
N VAL A 37 0.59 -1.24 0.62
CA VAL A 37 1.67 -1.17 1.62
C VAL A 37 2.97 -0.87 0.89
N GLU A 38 3.62 0.20 1.31
CA GLU A 38 4.75 0.84 0.65
C GLU A 38 6.06 0.42 1.32
N GLY A 39 7.09 0.07 0.55
CA GLY A 39 8.41 -0.27 1.11
C GLY A 39 8.49 -1.68 1.70
N VAL A 40 7.62 -2.58 1.26
CA VAL A 40 7.50 -3.94 1.83
C VAL A 40 8.75 -4.79 1.64
N GLU A 41 9.28 -5.29 2.76
CA GLU A 41 10.35 -6.29 2.80
C GLU A 41 9.80 -7.72 2.75
N GLU A 42 10.67 -8.71 2.53
CA GLU A 42 10.26 -10.13 2.49
C GLU A 42 9.55 -10.59 3.77
N ALA A 43 9.96 -10.08 4.93
CA ALA A 43 9.31 -10.40 6.21
C ALA A 43 7.84 -9.92 6.23
N THR A 44 7.57 -8.72 5.73
CA THR A 44 6.21 -8.19 5.58
C THR A 44 5.43 -8.98 4.55
N LEU A 45 6.02 -9.34 3.40
CA LEU A 45 5.35 -10.18 2.41
C LEU A 45 4.94 -11.54 2.98
N ARG A 46 5.78 -12.16 3.83
CA ARG A 46 5.41 -13.39 4.55
C ARG A 46 4.24 -13.16 5.51
N SER A 47 4.23 -12.06 6.26
CA SER A 47 3.11 -11.72 7.14
C SER A 47 1.81 -11.46 6.37
N LEU A 48 1.91 -11.04 5.10
CA LEU A 48 0.78 -10.73 4.23
C LEU A 48 0.34 -11.94 3.40
N ALA A 49 1.11 -13.03 3.35
CA ALA A 49 0.91 -14.15 2.43
C ALA A 49 -0.50 -14.80 2.52
N GLY A 50 -1.13 -14.77 3.71
CA GLY A 50 -2.49 -15.25 3.90
C GLY A 50 -3.58 -14.45 3.17
N HIS A 51 -3.24 -13.29 2.62
CA HIS A 51 -4.13 -12.37 1.91
C HIS A 51 -3.78 -12.22 0.42
N ALA A 52 -2.96 -13.13 -0.11
CA ALA A 52 -2.55 -13.16 -1.52
C ALA A 52 -2.11 -11.78 -2.08
N PRO A 53 -1.10 -11.13 -1.48
CA PRO A 53 -0.66 -9.81 -1.88
C PRO A 53 -0.08 -9.84 -3.29
N ARG A 54 -0.51 -8.92 -4.14
CA ARG A 54 0.13 -8.66 -5.43
C ARG A 54 1.28 -7.70 -5.21
N VAL A 55 2.49 -8.14 -5.54
CA VAL A 55 3.72 -7.34 -5.33
C VAL A 55 4.11 -6.66 -6.63
N PHE A 56 4.30 -5.34 -6.54
CA PHE A 56 4.75 -4.50 -7.62
C PHE A 56 6.06 -3.83 -7.25
N VAL A 57 6.83 -3.45 -8.27
CA VAL A 57 7.98 -2.55 -8.11
C VAL A 57 7.54 -1.18 -8.62
N LEU A 58 7.58 -0.18 -7.74
CA LEU A 58 7.44 1.21 -8.11
C LEU A 58 8.68 1.62 -8.92
N GLU A 59 8.47 1.90 -10.20
CA GLU A 59 9.51 2.35 -11.14
C GLU A 59 9.58 3.87 -11.23
N GLU A 60 8.44 4.57 -11.17
CA GLU A 60 8.36 6.03 -11.22
C GLU A 60 7.27 6.54 -10.28
N GLU A 61 7.52 7.68 -9.64
CA GLU A 61 6.57 8.36 -8.76
C GLU A 61 6.13 9.69 -9.42
N GLY A 62 4.85 9.79 -9.78
CA GLY A 62 4.30 10.94 -10.49
C GLY A 62 3.97 12.13 -9.57
N CYS A 63 4.30 13.33 -10.04
CA CYS A 63 4.04 14.66 -9.47
C CYS A 63 4.09 14.79 -7.94
N GLY A 64 5.32 14.82 -7.42
CA GLY A 64 5.67 15.81 -6.41
C GLY A 64 5.47 17.22 -7.00
N LYS A 65 4.38 17.89 -6.65
CA LYS A 65 4.39 19.37 -6.66
C LYS A 65 5.54 19.77 -5.74
N ARG A 66 6.70 20.11 -6.31
CA ARG A 66 7.59 21.07 -5.67
C ARG A 66 6.70 22.28 -5.41
N SER A 67 6.38 22.53 -4.15
CA SER A 67 5.81 23.81 -3.75
C SER A 67 6.72 24.89 -4.32
N SER A 68 6.26 25.47 -5.41
CA SER A 68 6.73 26.74 -5.92
C SER A 68 6.40 27.77 -4.84
N SER A 69 7.33 27.93 -3.89
CA SER A 69 7.52 29.18 -3.19
C SER A 69 8.71 29.87 -3.84
N SER A 70 8.42 30.70 -4.83
CA SER A 70 9.27 31.80 -5.29
C SER A 70 8.35 33.01 -5.48
N PRO A 71 8.80 34.25 -5.29
CA PRO A 71 10.13 34.73 -4.88
C PRO A 71 10.21 35.15 -3.40
#